data_AF-A0A966VUN0-F1
#
_entry.id   AF-A0A966VUN0-F1
#
_cell.length_a   1.000
_cell.length_b   1.000
_cell.length_c   1.000
_cell.angle_alpha   90.00
_cell.angle_beta   90.00
_cell.angle_gamma   90.00
#
_symmetry.space_group_name_H-M   'P 1'
#
loop_
_entity.id
_entity.type
_entity.pdbx_description
1 polymer ?
#
loop_
_entity_poly.entity_id
_entity_poly.type
_entity_poly.pdbx_seq_one_letter_code
_entity_poly.pdbx_strand_id
1 'polypeptide(L)'
;IFPTDTFQQLHLTILKAFEFDNKHAATFYRSNENWQRGREISLEVYEKEYKAPPLLMEQTAVGSEIKNLNQRFVYVYDFTRNWTFLVELIGVSKEENPKLTYPAVTRAEGIPPSQYGTKSLLGDKFADIEEKYDLSKAEEGFGEKDEEGEDVGGEEEGFQDEESDLL
;
A
#
# COMPACT_ATOMS: atom_id res chain seq x y z
N ILE A 1 -18.25 1.59 -11.34
CA ILE A 1 -17.86 1.28 -12.73
C ILE A 1 -18.94 0.37 -13.30
N PHE A 2 -19.31 0.54 -14.56
CA PHE A 2 -20.26 -0.34 -15.24
C PHE A 2 -19.56 -1.55 -15.86
N PRO A 3 -20.26 -2.69 -16.06
CA PRO A 3 -19.68 -3.84 -16.75
C PRO A 3 -19.32 -3.55 -18.21
N THR A 4 -19.96 -2.55 -18.81
CA THR A 4 -19.68 -2.07 -20.18
C THR A 4 -18.54 -1.08 -20.27
N ASP A 5 -18.07 -0.53 -19.14
CA ASP A 5 -16.89 0.32 -19.13
C ASP A 5 -15.67 -0.53 -19.51
N THR A 6 -14.67 0.10 -20.12
CA THR A 6 -13.45 -0.56 -20.56
C THR A 6 -12.40 -0.64 -19.45
N PHE A 7 -11.42 -1.54 -19.61
CA PHE A 7 -10.25 -1.55 -18.74
C PHE A 7 -9.45 -0.24 -18.82
N GLN A 8 -9.55 0.52 -19.92
CA GLN A 8 -8.97 1.86 -20.01
C GLN A 8 -9.61 2.84 -19.02
N GLN A 9 -10.94 2.79 -18.85
CA GLN A 9 -11.63 3.61 -17.85
C GLN A 9 -11.26 3.16 -16.42
N LEU A 10 -11.14 1.85 -16.18
CA LEU A 10 -10.67 1.32 -14.89
C LEU A 10 -9.25 1.78 -14.57
N HIS A 11 -8.32 1.68 -15.53
CA HIS A 11 -6.95 2.20 -15.46
C HIS A 11 -6.92 3.66 -15.01
N LEU A 12 -7.64 4.53 -15.73
CA LEU A 12 -7.71 5.96 -15.41
C LEU A 12 -8.33 6.22 -14.03
N THR A 13 -9.32 5.42 -13.64
CA THR A 13 -9.97 5.54 -12.32
C THR A 13 -9.00 5.21 -11.19
N ILE A 14 -8.20 4.15 -11.35
CA ILE A 14 -7.17 3.78 -10.36
C ILE A 14 -6.10 4.87 -10.29
N LEU A 15 -5.57 5.33 -11.42
CA LEU A 15 -4.56 6.40 -11.42
C LEU A 15 -5.08 7.68 -10.76
N LYS A 16 -6.32 8.08 -11.07
CA LYS A 16 -6.97 9.23 -10.42
C LYS A 16 -7.12 9.04 -8.91
N ALA A 17 -7.48 7.82 -8.46
CA ALA A 17 -7.66 7.53 -7.04
C ALA A 17 -6.34 7.63 -6.24
N PHE A 18 -5.22 7.33 -6.88
CA PHE A 18 -3.89 7.38 -6.28
C PHE A 18 -3.09 8.64 -6.64
N GLU A 19 -3.71 9.58 -7.36
CA GLU A 19 -3.07 10.82 -7.85
C GLU A 19 -1.82 10.57 -8.70
N PHE A 20 -1.79 9.45 -9.41
CA PHE A 20 -0.70 9.12 -10.34
C PHE A 20 -0.96 9.80 -11.68
N ASP A 21 0.11 10.22 -12.36
CA ASP A 21 0.01 10.64 -13.76
C ASP A 21 -0.33 9.46 -14.67
N ASN A 22 -0.72 9.74 -15.91
CA ASN A 22 -1.07 8.74 -16.92
C ASN A 22 -0.08 8.77 -18.09
N LYS A 23 1.17 8.37 -17.82
CA LYS A 23 2.27 8.44 -18.80
C LYS A 23 3.00 7.12 -18.99
N HIS A 24 2.80 6.17 -18.07
CA HIS A 24 3.59 4.94 -18.04
C HIS A 24 2.84 3.76 -18.62
N ALA A 25 3.63 2.76 -19.03
CA ALA A 25 3.13 1.48 -19.45
C ALA A 25 2.33 0.79 -18.33
N ALA A 26 1.29 0.06 -18.73
CA ALA A 26 0.38 -0.56 -17.78
C ALA A 26 -0.19 -1.89 -18.31
N THR A 27 -0.45 -2.84 -17.43
CA THR A 27 -1.10 -4.11 -17.78
C THR A 27 -1.88 -4.68 -16.62
N PHE A 28 -3.14 -5.04 -16.87
CA PHE A 28 -3.90 -5.93 -15.99
C PHE A 28 -3.61 -7.38 -16.35
N TYR A 29 -3.53 -8.23 -15.34
CA TYR A 29 -3.48 -9.68 -15.47
C TYR A 29 -4.72 -10.24 -14.81
N ARG A 30 -5.56 -10.96 -15.58
CA ARG A 30 -6.63 -11.76 -14.98
C ARG A 30 -6.00 -12.79 -14.06
N SER A 31 -6.44 -12.82 -12.81
CA SER A 31 -5.81 -13.59 -11.74
C SER A 31 -6.76 -14.59 -11.10
N ASN A 32 -6.17 -15.63 -10.50
CA ASN A 32 -6.88 -16.53 -9.59
C ASN A 32 -6.78 -16.04 -8.13
N GLU A 33 -7.29 -16.87 -7.21
CA GLU A 33 -7.30 -16.61 -5.77
C GLU A 33 -5.89 -16.45 -5.17
N ASN A 34 -4.87 -17.04 -5.79
CA ASN A 34 -3.48 -16.95 -5.33
C ASN A 34 -2.69 -15.81 -5.99
N TRP A 35 -3.38 -14.82 -6.57
CA TRP A 35 -2.77 -13.68 -7.28
C TRP A 35 -1.83 -14.08 -8.44
N GLN A 36 -2.02 -15.29 -8.99
CA GLN A 36 -1.21 -15.76 -10.11
C GLN A 36 -1.63 -15.07 -11.41
N ARG A 37 -0.65 -14.45 -12.08
CA ARG A 37 -0.85 -13.71 -13.33
C ARG A 37 -1.23 -14.65 -14.47
N GLY A 38 -2.43 -14.44 -15.03
CA GLY A 38 -2.95 -15.16 -16.18
C GLY A 38 -2.94 -14.31 -17.44
N ARG A 39 -4.09 -14.24 -18.13
CA ARG A 39 -4.26 -13.51 -19.40
C ARG A 39 -4.04 -12.01 -19.20
N GLU A 40 -3.29 -11.41 -20.12
CA GLU A 40 -2.98 -9.98 -20.11
C GLU A 40 -4.06 -9.15 -20.80
N ILE A 41 -4.35 -8.00 -20.20
CA ILE A 41 -5.16 -6.91 -20.75
C ILE A 41 -4.29 -5.66 -20.60
N SER A 42 -3.58 -5.33 -21.68
CA SER A 42 -2.50 -4.37 -21.72
C SER A 42 -2.95 -3.02 -22.29
N LEU A 43 -2.34 -1.93 -21.83
CA LEU A 43 -2.66 -0.59 -22.31
C LEU A 43 -2.29 -0.46 -23.80
N GLU A 44 -1.13 -0.99 -24.16
CA GLU A 44 -0.61 -1.08 -25.52
C GLU A 44 0.10 -2.43 -25.72
N VAL A 45 0.52 -2.73 -26.95
CA VAL A 45 1.43 -3.85 -27.19
C VAL A 45 2.87 -3.37 -26.97
N TYR A 46 3.59 -4.04 -26.09
CA TYR A 46 4.98 -3.71 -25.77
C TYR A 46 5.96 -4.69 -26.42
N GLU A 47 7.21 -4.28 -26.57
CA GLU A 47 8.28 -5.15 -27.08
C GLU A 47 8.71 -6.17 -26.03
N LYS A 48 7.92 -7.24 -25.89
CA LYS A 48 8.22 -8.40 -25.03
C LYS A 48 7.67 -9.69 -25.62
N GLU A 49 8.15 -10.81 -25.10
CA GLU A 49 7.59 -12.12 -25.44
C GLU A 49 6.23 -12.31 -24.72
N TYR A 50 5.22 -12.66 -25.51
CA TYR A 50 3.88 -12.95 -25.01
C TYR A 50 3.57 -14.44 -25.18
N LYS A 51 3.04 -15.07 -24.12
CA LYS A 51 2.48 -16.43 -24.21
C LYS A 51 1.26 -16.49 -25.13
N ALA A 52 0.49 -15.40 -25.20
CA ALA A 52 -0.64 -15.20 -26.09
C ALA A 52 -0.81 -13.69 -26.34
N PRO A 53 -1.34 -13.27 -27.51
CA PRO A 53 -1.57 -11.85 -27.79
C PRO A 53 -2.36 -11.17 -26.65
N PRO A 54 -1.90 -10.02 -26.15
CA PRO A 54 -2.60 -9.31 -25.09
C PRO A 54 -3.93 -8.77 -25.62
N LEU A 55 -4.92 -8.68 -24.75
CA LEU A 55 -6.09 -7.86 -25.01
C LEU A 55 -5.71 -6.38 -24.83
N LEU A 56 -6.34 -5.48 -25.59
CA LEU A 56 -6.16 -4.03 -25.40
C LEU A 56 -7.17 -3.47 -24.42
N MET A 57 -6.71 -2.64 -23.49
CA MET A 57 -7.56 -2.01 -22.46
C MET A 57 -8.69 -1.19 -23.06
N GLU A 58 -8.43 -0.46 -24.16
CA GLU A 58 -9.44 0.38 -24.82
C GLU A 58 -10.59 -0.43 -25.43
N GLN A 59 -10.34 -1.71 -25.78
CA GLN A 59 -11.27 -2.56 -26.53
C GLN A 59 -11.94 -3.63 -25.64
N THR A 60 -11.51 -3.74 -24.40
CA THR A 60 -11.94 -4.81 -23.49
C THR A 60 -12.86 -4.23 -22.43
N ALA A 61 -14.12 -4.65 -22.44
CA ALA A 61 -15.07 -4.31 -21.38
C ALA A 61 -14.74 -5.05 -20.08
N VAL A 62 -14.86 -4.39 -18.93
CA VAL A 62 -14.57 -4.96 -17.61
C VAL A 62 -15.40 -6.21 -17.36
N GLY A 63 -16.70 -6.16 -17.67
CA GLY A 63 -17.62 -7.29 -17.51
C GLY A 63 -17.26 -8.51 -18.36
N SER A 64 -16.58 -8.33 -19.49
CA SER A 64 -16.19 -9.45 -20.37
C SER A 64 -15.11 -10.35 -19.76
N GLU A 65 -14.34 -9.82 -18.81
CA GLU A 65 -13.24 -10.54 -18.16
C GLU A 65 -13.54 -10.94 -16.71
N ILE A 66 -14.78 -10.70 -16.24
CA ILE A 66 -15.29 -11.19 -14.95
C ILE A 66 -15.94 -12.56 -15.16
N LYS A 67 -15.30 -13.62 -14.66
CA LYS A 67 -15.80 -15.00 -14.82
C LYS A 67 -16.61 -15.51 -13.63
N ASN A 68 -16.41 -14.93 -12.46
CA ASN A 68 -17.06 -15.31 -11.21
C ASN A 68 -17.14 -14.10 -10.27
N LEU A 69 -17.89 -14.24 -9.18
CA LEU A 69 -18.15 -13.14 -8.24
C LEU A 69 -16.92 -12.71 -7.43
N ASN A 70 -15.88 -13.55 -7.36
CA ASN A 70 -14.63 -13.28 -6.64
C ASN A 70 -13.48 -13.02 -7.63
N GLN A 71 -13.77 -12.46 -8.81
CA GLN A 71 -12.75 -12.25 -9.83
C GLN A 71 -11.67 -11.30 -9.31
N ARG A 72 -10.41 -11.70 -9.50
CA ARG A 72 -9.22 -10.92 -9.15
C ARG A 72 -8.43 -10.50 -10.38
N PHE A 73 -7.77 -9.36 -10.29
CA PHE A 73 -6.80 -8.87 -11.26
C PHE A 73 -5.54 -8.36 -10.55
N VAL A 74 -4.38 -8.63 -11.13
CA VAL A 74 -3.14 -7.94 -10.75
C VAL A 74 -2.96 -6.82 -11.75
N TYR A 75 -2.91 -5.58 -11.30
CA TYR A 75 -2.69 -4.41 -12.15
C TYR A 75 -1.27 -3.89 -11.91
N VAL A 76 -0.45 -3.88 -12.96
CA VAL A 76 0.92 -3.36 -12.90
C VAL A 76 0.98 -2.06 -13.69
N TYR A 77 1.44 -1.00 -13.03
CA TYR A 77 1.63 0.33 -13.60
C TYR A 77 3.08 0.76 -13.44
N ASP A 78 3.63 1.44 -14.46
CA ASP A 78 5.03 1.85 -14.52
C ASP A 78 5.96 0.64 -14.34
N PHE A 79 6.36 0.00 -15.44
CA PHE A 79 7.22 -1.19 -15.39
C PHE A 79 8.62 -0.91 -14.81
N THR A 80 9.04 0.35 -14.68
CA THR A 80 10.30 0.71 -14.03
C THR A 80 10.15 0.69 -12.51
N ARG A 81 9.06 1.24 -11.99
CA ARG A 81 8.79 1.29 -10.54
C ARG A 81 8.00 0.10 -10.01
N ASN A 82 7.38 -0.67 -10.91
CA ASN A 82 6.63 -1.88 -10.66
C ASN A 82 5.49 -1.69 -9.64
N TRP A 83 4.74 -0.58 -9.75
CA TRP A 83 3.55 -0.37 -8.93
C TRP A 83 2.56 -1.50 -9.19
N THR A 84 2.28 -2.31 -8.18
CA THR A 84 1.42 -3.47 -8.29
C THR A 84 0.19 -3.29 -7.39
N PHE A 85 -0.99 -3.29 -8.01
CA PHE A 85 -2.27 -3.19 -7.33
C PHE A 85 -2.98 -4.53 -7.40
N LEU A 86 -3.53 -4.96 -6.27
CA LEU A 86 -4.38 -6.15 -6.17
C LEU A 86 -5.83 -5.69 -6.25
N VAL A 87 -6.51 -6.02 -7.33
CA VAL A 87 -7.88 -5.58 -7.61
C VAL A 87 -8.81 -6.76 -7.48
N GLU A 88 -9.82 -6.64 -6.62
CA GLU A 88 -10.80 -7.70 -6.35
C GLU A 88 -12.22 -7.17 -6.56
N LEU A 89 -13.05 -7.97 -7.25
CA LEU A 89 -14.48 -7.76 -7.29
C LEU A 89 -15.09 -8.20 -5.95
N ILE A 90 -15.59 -7.23 -5.18
CA ILE A 90 -16.19 -7.49 -3.85
C ILE A 90 -17.73 -7.48 -3.86
N GLY A 91 -18.35 -7.06 -4.96
CA GLY A 91 -19.81 -6.99 -5.06
C GLY A 91 -20.30 -6.37 -6.37
N VAL A 92 -21.55 -6.67 -6.70
CA VAL A 92 -22.26 -6.14 -7.87
C VAL A 92 -23.62 -5.63 -7.40
N SER A 93 -23.91 -4.36 -7.66
CA SER A 93 -25.25 -3.77 -7.46
C SER A 93 -26.04 -3.84 -8.77
N LYS A 94 -27.33 -4.16 -8.67
CA LYS A 94 -28.26 -4.10 -9.81
C LYS A 94 -28.76 -2.69 -10.07
N GLU A 95 -28.72 -1.84 -9.06
CA GLU A 95 -29.21 -0.46 -9.11
C GLU A 95 -28.03 0.51 -9.18
N GLU A 96 -28.15 1.49 -10.08
CA GLU A 96 -27.25 2.62 -10.17
C GLU A 96 -27.56 3.61 -9.03
N ASN A 97 -26.53 4.19 -8.42
CA ASN A 97 -26.72 5.28 -7.48
C ASN A 97 -26.84 6.61 -8.24
N PRO A 98 -28.01 7.26 -8.29
CA PRO A 98 -28.23 8.47 -9.09
C PRO A 98 -27.45 9.69 -8.57
N LYS A 99 -26.85 9.61 -7.38
CA LYS A 99 -26.00 10.67 -6.80
C LYS A 99 -24.54 10.57 -7.23
N LEU A 100 -24.15 9.49 -7.91
CA LEU A 100 -22.78 9.25 -8.36
C LEU A 100 -22.69 9.33 -9.88
N THR A 101 -21.61 9.90 -10.38
CA THR A 101 -21.24 9.77 -11.79
C THR A 101 -20.15 8.73 -11.90
N TYR A 102 -20.43 7.62 -12.59
CA TYR A 102 -19.49 6.53 -12.78
C TYR A 102 -18.50 6.83 -13.94
N PRO A 103 -17.27 6.27 -13.90
CA PRO A 103 -16.66 5.52 -12.79
C PRO A 103 -16.40 6.42 -11.57
N ALA A 104 -16.63 5.88 -10.37
CA ALA A 104 -16.51 6.62 -9.12
C ALA A 104 -15.72 5.83 -8.08
N VAL A 105 -14.92 6.54 -7.29
CA VAL A 105 -14.33 6.04 -6.05
C VAL A 105 -15.31 6.34 -4.92
N THR A 106 -15.85 5.31 -4.28
CA THR A 106 -16.87 5.46 -3.22
C THR A 106 -16.28 5.44 -1.82
N ARG A 107 -15.08 4.88 -1.65
CA ARG A 107 -14.32 4.82 -0.40
C ARG A 107 -12.83 4.82 -0.71
N ALA A 108 -12.06 5.56 0.07
CA ALA A 108 -10.61 5.57 0.07
C ALA A 108 -10.13 5.67 1.52
N GLU A 109 -9.04 4.99 1.85
CA GLU A 109 -8.49 4.96 3.20
C GLU A 109 -6.96 5.08 3.15
N GLY A 110 -6.41 5.79 4.13
CA GLY A 110 -4.99 6.13 4.16
C GLY A 110 -4.61 7.26 3.22
N ILE A 111 -3.31 7.51 3.13
CA ILE A 111 -2.71 8.51 2.23
C ILE A 111 -2.10 7.72 1.05
N PRO A 112 -2.45 8.05 -0.21
CA PRO A 112 -1.84 7.39 -1.36
C PRO A 112 -0.32 7.63 -1.36
N PRO A 113 0.50 6.63 -1.73
CA PRO A 113 1.95 6.79 -1.77
C PRO A 113 2.36 7.81 -2.84
N SER A 114 3.50 8.47 -2.66
CA SER A 114 4.07 9.30 -3.73
C SER A 114 4.52 8.42 -4.91
N GLN A 115 3.97 8.66 -6.10
CA GLN A 115 4.30 7.92 -7.33
C GLN A 115 5.81 7.85 -7.59
N TYR A 116 6.50 8.97 -7.37
CA TYR A 116 7.92 9.13 -7.68
C TYR A 116 8.85 9.05 -6.47
N GLY A 117 8.31 8.67 -5.30
CA GLY A 117 8.99 8.69 -4.01
C GLY A 117 8.86 10.05 -3.32
N THR A 118 9.25 10.11 -2.06
CA THR A 118 9.25 11.34 -1.28
C THR A 118 10.30 12.31 -1.85
N LYS A 119 9.86 13.39 -2.52
CA LYS A 119 10.41 14.67 -2.07
C LYS A 119 9.89 14.81 -0.65
N SER A 120 10.77 14.82 0.34
CA SER A 120 10.37 14.86 1.75
C SER A 120 9.25 15.89 1.95
N LEU A 121 8.03 15.43 2.20
CA LEU A 121 6.91 16.28 2.61
C LEU A 121 7.02 16.58 4.12
N LEU A 122 7.94 15.91 4.80
CA LEU A 122 8.41 16.27 6.12
C LEU A 122 9.68 17.11 5.95
N GLY A 123 9.50 18.40 5.63
CA GLY A 123 10.56 19.37 5.89
C GLY A 123 10.89 19.34 7.39
N ASP A 124 12.19 19.44 7.72
CA ASP A 124 12.90 19.61 9.01
C ASP A 124 12.43 18.85 10.28
N LYS A 125 11.22 18.30 10.32
CA LYS A 125 10.55 17.76 11.52
C LYS A 125 10.81 16.27 11.78
N PHE A 126 11.52 15.58 10.88
CA PHE A 126 12.01 14.22 11.19
C PHE A 126 13.34 14.24 11.94
N ALA A 127 14.17 15.28 11.76
CA ALA A 127 15.41 15.41 12.53
C ALA A 127 15.13 15.44 14.04
N ASP A 128 14.04 16.10 14.44
CA ASP A 128 13.62 16.20 15.85
C ASP A 128 13.11 14.89 16.46
N ILE A 129 12.65 13.93 15.63
CA ILE A 129 12.12 12.64 16.11
C ILE A 129 13.26 11.63 16.26
N GLU A 130 14.23 11.65 15.35
CA GLU A 130 15.43 10.79 15.41
C GLU A 130 16.33 11.18 16.59
N GLU A 131 16.41 12.47 16.94
CA GLU A 131 17.18 12.93 18.12
C GLU A 131 16.53 12.55 19.47
N LYS A 132 15.20 12.32 19.49
CA LYS A 132 14.45 11.99 20.71
C LYS A 132 14.35 10.49 21.02
N TYR A 133 14.57 9.64 20.03
CA TYR A 133 14.53 8.18 20.16
C TYR A 133 15.85 7.56 19.67
N ASP A 134 16.95 7.95 20.31
CA ASP A 134 18.22 7.26 20.19
C ASP A 134 18.11 5.87 20.84
N LEU A 135 17.74 4.88 20.03
CA LEU A 135 17.67 3.47 20.42
C LEU A 135 19.04 2.87 20.75
N SER A 136 20.16 3.58 20.53
CA SER A 136 21.48 3.12 20.99
C SER A 136 21.66 3.24 22.50
N LYS A 137 20.82 4.03 23.19
CA LYS A 137 20.80 4.10 24.66
C LYS A 137 19.90 3.06 25.33
N ALA A 138 19.18 2.24 24.57
CA ALA A 138 18.34 1.17 25.12
C ALA A 138 19.12 -0.11 25.46
N GLU A 139 20.46 -0.08 25.42
CA GLU A 139 21.32 -1.22 25.80
C GLU A 139 21.69 -1.20 27.29
N GLU A 140 21.56 -0.08 28.01
CA GLU A 140 21.95 0.05 29.42
C GLU A 140 20.78 -0.10 30.42
N GLY A 141 19.76 -0.89 30.08
CA GLY A 141 18.52 -0.97 30.87
C GLY A 141 17.97 -2.37 31.13
N PHE A 142 18.70 -3.43 30.77
CA PHE A 142 18.34 -4.80 31.15
C PHE A 142 19.34 -5.28 32.20
N GLY A 143 18.89 -5.36 33.45
CA GLY A 143 19.63 -6.07 34.49
C GLY A 143 19.93 -7.48 34.02
N GLU A 144 21.21 -7.84 34.08
CA GLU A 144 21.68 -9.16 33.69
C GLU A 144 21.19 -10.16 34.75
N LYS A 145 20.35 -11.10 34.33
CA LYS A 145 19.88 -12.19 35.19
C LYS A 145 20.76 -13.39 34.98
N ASP A 146 21.20 -14.01 36.06
CA ASP A 146 21.94 -15.26 35.99
C ASP A 146 21.05 -16.44 35.56
N GLU A 147 21.65 -17.62 35.37
CA GLU A 147 20.94 -18.82 34.89
C GLU A 147 19.88 -19.36 35.88
N GLU A 148 19.75 -18.77 37.08
CA GLU A 148 18.69 -19.05 38.05
C GLU A 148 17.62 -17.93 38.12
N GLY A 149 17.81 -16.83 37.39
CA GLY A 149 16.82 -15.79 37.18
C GLY A 149 16.84 -14.65 38.20
N GLU A 150 17.89 -14.52 39.01
CA GLU A 150 18.06 -13.40 39.96
C GLU A 150 18.76 -12.20 39.31
N ASP A 151 18.32 -10.99 39.69
CA ASP A 151 18.75 -9.72 39.11
C ASP A 151 20.09 -9.28 39.71
N VAL A 152 21.16 -9.24 38.90
CA VAL A 152 22.50 -8.89 39.36
C VAL A 152 22.72 -7.39 39.17
N GLY A 153 22.07 -6.55 39.98
CA GLY A 153 22.23 -5.10 39.86
C GLY A 153 21.42 -4.28 40.86
N GLY A 154 21.93 -4.14 42.08
CA GLY A 154 21.40 -3.19 43.06
C GLY A 154 22.43 -2.89 44.14
N GLU A 155 23.14 -1.76 44.02
CA GLU A 155 23.81 -1.16 45.17
C GLU A 155 22.71 -0.58 46.08
N GLU A 156 22.59 -1.15 47.27
CA GLU A 156 21.77 -0.63 48.37
C GLU A 156 22.37 0.67 48.89
N GLU A 157 21.97 1.82 48.34
CA GLU A 157 22.20 3.11 49.00
C GLU A 157 20.98 3.44 49.87
N GLY A 158 21.13 3.10 51.16
CA GLY A 158 20.12 3.20 52.20
C GLY A 158 19.61 4.62 52.46
N PHE A 159 18.34 4.68 52.86
CA PHE A 159 17.72 5.86 53.45
C PHE A 159 18.47 6.32 54.70
N GLN A 160 18.90 7.59 54.74
CA GLN A 160 19.20 8.31 55.97
C GLN A 160 18.36 9.59 56.01
N ASP A 161 17.33 9.57 56.86
CA ASP A 161 16.67 10.75 57.39
C ASP A 161 17.58 11.39 58.45
N GLU A 162 17.99 12.65 58.28
CA GLU A 162 18.30 13.52 59.43
C GLU A 162 17.83 14.96 59.17
N GLU A 163 16.82 15.35 59.94
CA GLU A 163 16.33 16.70 60.18
C GLU A 163 17.27 17.42 61.15
N SER A 164 17.82 18.60 60.82
CA SER A 164 18.23 19.57 61.86
C SER A 164 18.27 21.01 61.33
N ASP A 165 17.50 21.82 62.05
CA ASP A 165 17.26 23.26 61.98
C ASP A 165 18.49 24.15 62.33
N LEU A 166 18.34 25.47 62.10
CA LEU A 166 19.12 26.64 62.59
C LEU A 166 20.22 27.19 61.65
N LEU A 167 20.26 28.47 61.26
CA LEU A 167 19.92 29.73 61.96
C LEU A 167 19.50 30.83 60.95
#